data_AF-A0AAE3LXY9-F1
#
_entry.id   AF-A0AAE3LXY9-F1
#
_cell.length_a   1.000
_cell.length_b   1.000
_cell.length_c   1.000
_cell.angle_alpha   90.00
_cell.angle_beta   90.00
_cell.angle_gamma   90.00
#
_symmetry.space_group_name_H-M   'P 1'
#
loop_
_entity.id
_entity.type
_entity.pdbx_description
1 polymer ?
#
loop_
_entity_poly.entity_id
_entity_poly.type
_entity_poly.pdbx_seq_one_letter_code
_entity_poly.pdbx_strand_id
1 'polypeptide(L)'
;MNSPLSNVHFLFPFSTVCAQRKARKSIPSEPQRFVAISSLEDRLISKVEQIEASASISDYEVLLIGFKGHCLGKIREICARADVKVTASFANCSHLSKAASLKHLFTHIIVNTEAFGSSDDAVTEILNVRPNLVDIALLIVAPSEPSDNYGSERDSLCDGTFGANLTTGRMKIGLVTAARKVVDRAL
;
A
#
# COMPACT_ATOMS: atom_id res chain seq x y z
N MET A 1 3.76 -76.44 11.48
CA MET A 1 3.80 -75.69 10.20
C MET A 1 3.70 -74.21 10.55
N ASN A 2 4.81 -73.48 10.32
CA ASN A 2 5.02 -72.03 10.03
C ASN A 2 4.16 -71.00 10.80
N SER A 3 4.62 -69.97 11.54
CA SER A 3 5.90 -69.24 11.74
C SER A 3 5.76 -68.31 12.99
N PRO A 4 6.83 -67.68 13.55
CA PRO A 4 6.87 -67.28 14.97
C PRO A 4 6.79 -65.78 15.33
N LEU A 5 6.29 -65.54 16.56
CA LEU A 5 6.68 -64.61 17.65
C LEU A 5 7.11 -63.15 17.37
N SER A 6 6.49 -62.21 18.10
CA SER A 6 7.17 -61.41 19.14
C SER A 6 6.23 -60.58 20.02
N ASN A 7 6.45 -60.67 21.33
CA ASN A 7 5.82 -59.92 22.43
C ASN A 7 6.57 -58.61 22.69
N VAL A 8 5.86 -57.53 23.06
CA VAL A 8 6.42 -56.43 23.88
C VAL A 8 5.34 -55.84 24.80
N HIS A 9 5.60 -55.87 26.10
CA HIS A 9 4.86 -55.16 27.16
C HIS A 9 5.78 -54.10 27.81
N PHE A 10 5.42 -52.83 27.64
CA PHE A 10 5.09 -51.82 28.66
C PHE A 10 5.86 -51.65 30.01
N LEU A 11 6.24 -50.37 30.25
CA LEU A 11 6.24 -49.53 31.49
C LEU A 11 7.57 -49.19 32.21
N PHE A 12 7.94 -47.89 32.10
CA PHE A 12 8.30 -46.89 33.16
C PHE A 12 9.59 -47.07 34.04
N PRO A 13 10.04 -46.05 34.82
CA PRO A 13 10.98 -45.01 34.34
C PRO A 13 12.10 -44.62 35.35
N PHE A 14 12.90 -43.61 34.96
CA PHE A 14 13.76 -42.72 35.75
C PHE A 14 14.90 -43.30 36.60
N SER A 15 16.12 -43.18 36.05
CA SER A 15 17.40 -43.25 36.76
C SER A 15 17.97 -41.84 36.99
N THR A 16 18.53 -41.67 38.18
CA THR A 16 19.38 -40.58 38.70
C THR A 16 20.58 -40.23 37.82
N VAL A 17 21.09 -38.98 37.92
CA VAL A 17 22.43 -38.62 38.45
C VAL A 17 22.81 -37.16 38.07
N CYS A 18 23.34 -36.45 39.06
CA CYS A 18 23.90 -35.10 39.00
C CYS A 18 25.27 -34.99 38.30
N ALA A 19 25.45 -33.83 37.65
CA ALA A 19 26.67 -33.01 37.54
C ALA A 19 27.86 -33.49 36.67
N GLN A 20 28.04 -32.83 35.51
CA GLN A 20 29.37 -32.40 35.04
C GLN A 20 29.33 -31.00 34.42
N ARG A 21 30.31 -30.18 34.82
CA ARG A 21 30.52 -28.75 34.51
C ARG A 21 30.81 -28.51 33.02
N LYS A 22 30.13 -27.51 32.45
CA LYS A 22 30.37 -26.94 31.11
C LYS A 22 31.79 -26.37 30.98
N ALA A 23 32.55 -26.87 29.99
CA ALA A 23 33.73 -26.18 29.47
C ALA A 23 33.29 -24.89 28.75
N ARG A 24 33.90 -23.76 29.10
CA ARG A 24 33.70 -22.46 28.42
C ARG A 24 34.23 -22.56 26.99
N LYS A 25 33.33 -22.55 26.00
CA LYS A 25 33.69 -22.21 24.61
C LYS A 25 34.15 -20.75 24.59
N SER A 26 35.33 -20.52 24.02
CA SER A 26 35.89 -19.19 23.78
C SER A 26 34.89 -18.33 23.00
N ILE A 27 34.68 -17.12 23.50
CA ILE A 27 33.85 -16.09 22.88
C ILE A 27 34.60 -15.59 21.63
N PRO A 28 34.02 -15.64 20.43
CA PRO A 28 34.58 -14.92 19.29
C PRO A 28 34.59 -13.43 19.63
N SER A 29 35.75 -12.80 19.48
CA SER A 29 35.94 -11.37 19.66
C SER A 29 35.14 -10.58 18.63
N GLU A 30 34.59 -9.46 19.12
CA GLU A 30 33.92 -8.35 18.42
C GLU A 30 32.42 -8.46 18.08
N PRO A 31 31.62 -7.43 18.44
CA PRO A 31 30.21 -7.37 18.10
C PRO A 31 30.03 -6.82 16.67
N GLN A 32 29.93 -7.69 15.67
CA GLN A 32 29.27 -7.34 14.40
C GLN A 32 27.73 -7.23 14.58
N ARG A 33 27.25 -6.49 15.58
CA ARG A 33 25.81 -6.35 15.85
C ARG A 33 25.16 -5.14 15.18
N PHE A 34 25.94 -4.23 14.61
CA PHE A 34 25.43 -3.09 13.89
C PHE A 34 26.18 -2.96 12.57
N VAL A 35 25.69 -3.66 11.54
CA VAL A 35 25.91 -3.21 10.16
C VAL A 35 25.50 -1.74 10.13
N ALA A 36 26.33 -0.87 9.56
CA ALA A 36 26.00 0.53 9.39
C ALA A 36 24.67 0.61 8.62
N ILE A 37 23.58 0.82 9.36
CA ILE A 37 22.27 1.07 8.77
C ILE A 37 22.49 2.42 8.10
N SER A 38 22.50 2.45 6.77
CA SER A 38 22.36 3.72 6.05
C SER A 38 21.22 4.49 6.70
N SER A 39 21.41 5.80 6.92
CA SER A 39 20.50 6.56 7.77
C SER A 39 19.05 6.31 7.31
N LEU A 40 18.09 6.41 8.23
CA LEU A 40 16.69 6.17 7.87
C LEU A 40 16.27 7.05 6.68
N GLU A 41 16.86 8.24 6.58
CA GLU A 41 16.80 9.14 5.43
C GLU A 41 17.37 8.52 4.15
N ASP A 42 18.60 8.00 4.16
CA ASP A 42 19.21 7.33 3.00
C ASP A 42 18.39 6.14 2.50
N ARG A 43 17.80 5.38 3.43
CA ARG A 43 16.93 4.24 3.08
C ARG A 43 15.61 4.68 2.49
N LEU A 44 15.06 5.80 2.96
CA LEU A 44 13.85 6.39 2.40
C LEU A 44 14.14 6.96 1.01
N ILE A 45 15.21 7.72 0.85
CA ILE A 45 15.65 8.30 -0.42
C ILE A 45 15.90 7.19 -1.45
N SER A 46 16.67 6.16 -1.08
CA SER A 46 16.95 5.02 -1.98
C SER A 46 15.68 4.25 -2.38
N LYS A 47 14.71 4.08 -1.46
CA LYS A 47 13.42 3.48 -1.80
C LYS A 47 12.60 4.35 -2.75
N VAL A 48 12.60 5.67 -2.55
CA VAL A 48 11.92 6.62 -3.45
C VAL A 48 12.54 6.56 -4.83
N GLU A 49 13.87 6.63 -4.93
CA GLU A 49 14.61 6.55 -6.20
C GLU A 49 14.35 5.22 -6.92
N GLN A 50 14.31 4.09 -6.20
CA GLN A 50 13.95 2.80 -6.80
C GLN A 50 12.51 2.76 -7.32
N ILE A 51 11.56 3.36 -6.61
CA ILE A 51 10.16 3.45 -7.05
C ILE A 51 10.07 4.31 -8.31
N GLU A 52 10.71 5.49 -8.32
CA GLU A 52 10.74 6.41 -9.45
C GLU A 52 11.45 5.82 -10.69
N ALA A 53 12.52 5.05 -10.50
CA ALA A 53 13.28 4.44 -11.60
C ALA A 53 12.58 3.22 -12.24
N SER A 54 11.65 2.59 -11.53
CA SER A 54 11.08 1.28 -11.92
C SER A 54 9.75 1.35 -12.68
N ALA A 55 9.10 2.51 -12.73
CA ALA A 55 7.79 2.65 -13.37
C ALA A 55 7.79 3.83 -14.33
N SER A 56 7.57 3.57 -15.63
CA SER A 56 7.22 4.63 -16.57
C SER A 56 5.79 5.08 -16.26
N ILE A 57 5.67 6.22 -15.59
CA ILE A 57 4.38 6.80 -15.16
C ILE A 57 3.63 7.44 -16.36
N SER A 58 4.31 7.61 -17.49
CA SER A 58 3.79 8.20 -18.73
C SER A 58 2.50 7.53 -19.25
N ASP A 59 2.33 6.25 -18.97
CA ASP A 59 1.21 5.45 -19.48
C ASP A 59 -0.02 5.53 -18.56
N TYR A 60 0.07 6.26 -17.44
CA TYR A 60 -1.02 6.38 -16.49
C TYR A 60 -2.09 7.32 -17.01
N GLU A 61 -3.23 6.74 -17.39
CA GLU A 61 -4.46 7.49 -17.67
C GLU A 61 -5.23 7.72 -16.37
N VAL A 62 -5.30 8.99 -15.94
CA VAL A 62 -5.89 9.37 -14.65
C VAL A 62 -7.25 10.05 -14.84
N LEU A 63 -8.23 9.59 -14.07
CA LEU A 63 -9.51 10.24 -13.87
C LEU A 63 -9.55 11.00 -12.53
N LEU A 64 -9.95 12.27 -12.56
CA LEU A 64 -10.14 13.08 -11.35
C LEU A 64 -11.64 13.21 -11.01
N ILE A 65 -12.02 13.05 -9.74
CA ILE A 65 -13.40 13.16 -9.28
C ILE A 65 -13.47 14.09 -8.05
N GLY A 66 -14.43 15.02 -8.04
CA GLY A 66 -14.64 15.94 -6.91
C GLY A 66 -13.74 17.17 -6.92
N PHE A 67 -13.07 17.46 -8.04
CA PHE A 67 -12.18 18.62 -8.16
C PHE A 67 -12.83 19.73 -8.99
N LYS A 68 -12.90 20.95 -8.44
CA LYS A 68 -13.46 22.14 -9.10
C LYS A 68 -12.59 23.38 -8.92
N GLY A 69 -12.70 24.34 -9.83
CA GLY A 69 -12.05 25.65 -9.74
C GLY A 69 -10.55 25.57 -9.48
N HIS A 70 -10.07 26.35 -8.51
CA HIS A 70 -8.65 26.41 -8.15
C HIS A 70 -8.07 25.04 -7.73
N CYS A 71 -8.85 24.21 -7.04
CA CYS A 71 -8.42 22.88 -6.62
C CYS A 71 -8.12 21.97 -7.83
N LEU A 72 -8.98 22.02 -8.87
CA LEU A 72 -8.77 21.29 -10.12
C LEU A 72 -7.50 21.78 -10.86
N GLY A 73 -7.26 23.09 -10.89
CA GLY A 73 -6.05 23.66 -11.47
C GLY A 73 -4.79 23.14 -10.77
N LYS A 74 -4.76 23.21 -9.44
CA LYS A 74 -3.63 22.77 -8.62
C LYS A 74 -3.32 21.29 -8.78
N ILE A 75 -4.33 20.41 -8.73
CA ILE A 75 -4.10 18.96 -8.88
C ILE A 75 -3.62 18.62 -10.30
N ARG A 76 -4.14 19.29 -11.33
CA ARG A 76 -3.67 19.11 -12.72
C ARG A 76 -2.22 19.56 -12.89
N GLU A 77 -1.83 20.68 -12.26
CA GLU A 77 -0.45 21.15 -12.26
C GLU A 77 0.49 20.14 -11.60
N ILE A 78 0.08 19.55 -10.46
CA ILE A 78 0.84 18.50 -9.77
C ILE A 78 0.97 17.26 -10.67
N CYS A 79 -0.11 16.79 -11.28
CA CYS A 79 -0.08 15.66 -12.22
C CYS A 79 0.82 15.95 -13.43
N ALA A 80 0.72 17.14 -14.03
CA ALA A 80 1.55 17.52 -15.17
C ALA A 80 3.03 17.55 -14.82
N ARG A 81 3.40 18.10 -13.66
CA ARG A 81 4.79 18.06 -13.15
C ARG A 81 5.26 16.64 -12.80
N ALA A 82 4.32 15.75 -12.50
CA ALA A 82 4.59 14.34 -12.25
C ALA A 82 4.71 13.52 -13.54
N ASP A 83 4.57 14.14 -14.72
CA ASP A 83 4.50 13.48 -16.03
C ASP A 83 3.34 12.47 -16.13
N VAL A 84 2.21 12.82 -15.50
CA VAL A 84 0.99 12.02 -15.43
C VAL A 84 -0.09 12.69 -16.28
N LYS A 85 -0.66 11.93 -17.22
CA LYS A 85 -1.74 12.42 -18.08
C LYS A 85 -3.09 12.33 -17.35
N VAL A 86 -3.71 13.49 -17.12
CA VAL A 86 -5.11 13.56 -16.68
C VAL A 86 -6.01 13.46 -17.92
N THR A 87 -6.70 12.34 -18.06
CA THR A 87 -7.54 12.03 -19.23
C THR A 87 -8.92 12.67 -19.10
N ALA A 88 -9.50 12.68 -17.90
CA ALA A 88 -10.80 13.28 -17.65
C ALA A 88 -10.93 13.81 -16.21
N SER A 89 -11.91 14.68 -15.98
CA SER A 89 -12.23 15.18 -14.65
C SER A 89 -13.72 15.48 -14.48
N PHE A 90 -14.31 15.01 -13.38
CA PHE A 90 -15.67 15.36 -12.96
C PHE A 90 -15.62 16.20 -11.69
N ALA A 91 -16.32 17.34 -11.69
CA ALA A 91 -16.39 18.22 -10.53
C ALA A 91 -17.25 17.65 -9.40
N ASN A 92 -18.23 16.79 -9.72
CA ASN A 92 -19.19 16.23 -8.78
C ASN A 92 -18.86 14.76 -8.49
N CYS A 93 -18.86 14.39 -7.21
CA CYS A 93 -18.60 13.05 -6.71
C CYS A 93 -19.69 12.02 -7.06
N SER A 94 -20.90 12.46 -7.42
CA SER A 94 -21.97 11.58 -7.93
C SER A 94 -21.60 10.83 -9.21
N HIS A 95 -20.50 11.23 -9.87
CA HIS A 95 -19.95 10.54 -11.04
C HIS A 95 -19.02 9.37 -10.68
N LEU A 96 -18.73 9.12 -9.39
CA LEU A 96 -17.87 8.00 -8.97
C LEU A 96 -18.47 6.64 -9.40
N SER A 97 -19.76 6.44 -9.20
CA SER A 97 -20.45 5.23 -9.69
C SER A 97 -20.40 5.09 -11.22
N LYS A 98 -20.48 6.20 -11.97
CA LYS A 98 -20.32 6.22 -13.43
C LYS A 98 -18.89 5.90 -13.85
N ALA A 99 -17.90 6.29 -13.07
CA ALA A 99 -16.50 5.97 -13.34
C ALA A 99 -16.25 4.46 -13.36
N ALA A 100 -16.98 3.68 -12.56
CA ALA A 100 -16.91 2.22 -12.62
C ALA A 100 -17.35 1.62 -13.96
N SER A 101 -18.25 2.28 -14.70
CA SER A 101 -18.62 1.85 -16.05
C SER A 101 -17.56 2.20 -17.11
N LEU A 102 -16.75 3.22 -16.83
CA LEU A 102 -15.69 3.72 -17.73
C LEU A 102 -14.29 3.22 -17.33
N LYS A 103 -14.25 2.22 -16.45
CA LYS A 103 -13.03 1.77 -15.77
C LYS A 103 -11.91 1.38 -16.76
N HIS A 104 -12.27 0.74 -17.87
CA HIS A 104 -11.34 0.34 -18.93
C HIS A 104 -10.58 1.50 -19.64
N LEU A 105 -10.98 2.76 -19.42
CA LEU A 105 -10.33 3.94 -20.01
C LEU A 105 -9.32 4.60 -19.08
N PHE A 106 -9.13 4.07 -17.87
CA PHE A 106 -8.28 4.68 -16.85
C PHE A 106 -7.49 3.62 -16.11
N THR A 107 -6.27 3.98 -15.74
CA THR A 107 -5.42 3.16 -14.86
C THR A 107 -5.60 3.55 -13.39
N HIS A 108 -5.92 4.83 -13.14
CA HIS A 108 -6.07 5.39 -11.81
C HIS A 108 -7.30 6.29 -11.74
N ILE A 109 -7.98 6.26 -10.60
CA ILE A 109 -9.01 7.21 -10.21
C ILE A 109 -8.54 7.93 -8.96
N ILE A 110 -8.53 9.26 -9.00
CA ILE A 110 -8.22 10.10 -7.85
C ILE A 110 -9.50 10.81 -7.42
N VAL A 111 -9.89 10.62 -6.17
CA VAL A 111 -11.15 11.13 -5.60
C VAL A 111 -10.86 12.15 -4.50
N ASN A 112 -11.42 13.35 -4.63
CA ASN A 112 -11.43 14.33 -3.55
C ASN A 112 -12.60 14.05 -2.59
N THR A 113 -12.32 13.60 -1.37
CA THR A 113 -13.36 13.23 -0.38
C THR A 113 -14.09 14.43 0.21
N GLU A 114 -13.48 15.62 0.19
CA GLU A 114 -14.14 16.84 0.67
C GLU A 114 -15.31 17.29 -0.20
N ALA A 115 -15.37 16.83 -1.45
CA ALA A 115 -16.44 17.18 -2.36
C ALA A 115 -17.74 16.38 -2.12
N PHE A 116 -17.75 15.44 -1.17
CA PHE A 116 -18.94 14.69 -0.75
C PHE A 116 -19.75 15.41 0.33
N GLY A 117 -19.21 16.46 0.94
CA GLY A 117 -19.88 17.24 1.99
C GLY A 117 -19.64 16.71 3.41
N SER A 118 -19.55 15.39 3.58
CA SER A 118 -19.12 14.76 4.83
C SER A 118 -18.15 13.59 4.57
N SER A 119 -17.34 13.24 5.58
CA SER A 119 -16.44 12.09 5.50
C SER A 119 -17.23 10.77 5.41
N ASP A 120 -18.32 10.65 6.17
CA ASP A 120 -19.16 9.45 6.20
C ASP A 120 -19.83 9.18 4.85
N ASP A 121 -20.31 10.22 4.16
CA ASP A 121 -20.87 10.11 2.81
C ASP A 121 -19.80 9.67 1.81
N ALA A 122 -18.58 10.20 1.94
CA ALA A 122 -17.46 9.83 1.09
C ALA A 122 -17.08 8.35 1.26
N VAL A 123 -16.93 7.92 2.51
CA VAL A 123 -16.61 6.53 2.87
C VAL A 123 -17.69 5.58 2.35
N THR A 124 -18.96 5.92 2.58
CA THR A 124 -20.10 5.10 2.14
C THR A 124 -20.12 4.93 0.62
N GLU A 125 -20.00 6.02 -0.14
CA GLU A 125 -20.02 5.95 -1.60
C GLU A 125 -18.79 5.20 -2.15
N ILE A 126 -17.62 5.40 -1.56
CA ILE A 126 -16.40 4.69 -1.96
C ILE A 126 -16.56 3.19 -1.72
N LEU A 127 -17.05 2.77 -0.55
CA LEU A 127 -17.28 1.36 -0.25
C LEU A 127 -18.31 0.73 -1.20
N ASN A 128 -19.35 1.48 -1.60
CA ASN A 128 -20.34 1.01 -2.55
C ASN A 128 -19.75 0.75 -3.95
N VAL A 129 -18.82 1.60 -4.40
CA VAL A 129 -18.26 1.51 -5.75
C VAL A 129 -17.02 0.62 -5.81
N ARG A 130 -16.29 0.47 -4.70
CA ARG A 130 -15.02 -0.25 -4.62
C ARG A 130 -15.04 -1.67 -5.22
N PRO A 131 -16.07 -2.52 -5.01
CA PRO A 131 -16.13 -3.85 -5.62
C PRO A 131 -16.10 -3.84 -7.16
N ASN A 132 -16.51 -2.73 -7.79
CA ASN A 132 -16.52 -2.60 -9.24
C ASN A 132 -15.20 -2.06 -9.82
N LEU A 133 -14.31 -1.56 -8.95
CA LEU A 133 -13.03 -0.92 -9.27
C LEU A 133 -11.81 -1.76 -8.82
N VAL A 134 -11.95 -3.07 -8.74
CA VAL A 134 -10.89 -3.97 -8.24
C VAL A 134 -9.63 -3.98 -9.11
N ASP A 135 -9.80 -3.70 -10.40
CA ASP A 135 -8.78 -3.65 -11.45
C ASP A 135 -8.18 -2.26 -11.65
N ILE A 136 -8.56 -1.28 -10.82
CA ILE A 136 -8.11 0.11 -10.93
C ILE A 136 -7.53 0.60 -9.62
N ALA A 137 -6.47 1.38 -9.73
CA ALA A 137 -5.88 2.06 -8.59
C ALA A 137 -6.79 3.22 -8.16
N LEU A 138 -7.42 3.09 -6.99
CA LEU A 138 -8.25 4.13 -6.41
C LEU A 138 -7.45 4.90 -5.35
N LEU A 139 -7.27 6.20 -5.56
CA LEU A 139 -6.55 7.07 -4.63
C LEU A 139 -7.49 8.13 -4.07
N ILE A 140 -7.39 8.37 -2.78
CA ILE A 140 -8.16 9.39 -2.07
C ILE A 140 -7.29 10.62 -1.81
N VAL A 141 -7.86 11.79 -2.03
CA VAL A 141 -7.27 13.08 -1.66
C VAL A 141 -8.19 13.76 -0.64
N ALA A 142 -7.62 14.15 0.50
CA ALA A 142 -8.27 14.97 1.52
C ALA A 142 -7.42 16.25 1.73
N PRO A 143 -7.66 17.31 0.94
CA PRO A 143 -6.82 18.52 0.92
C PRO A 143 -6.65 19.27 2.25
N SER A 144 -7.57 19.12 3.18
CA SER A 144 -7.60 19.81 4.47
C SER A 144 -7.12 18.91 5.61
N GLU A 145 -6.95 17.61 5.37
CA GLU A 145 -6.45 16.70 6.39
C GLU A 145 -4.91 16.68 6.39
N PRO A 146 -4.26 16.88 7.55
CA PRO A 146 -2.81 16.94 7.62
C PRO A 146 -2.13 15.57 7.45
N SER A 147 -2.87 14.48 7.69
CA SER A 147 -2.36 13.11 7.64
C SER A 147 -3.15 12.25 6.66
N ASP A 148 -2.43 11.50 5.84
CA ASP A 148 -2.95 10.62 4.80
C ASP A 148 -3.48 9.28 5.37
N ASN A 149 -4.31 9.28 6.42
CA ASN A 149 -4.55 8.03 7.17
C ASN A 149 -6.02 7.76 7.54
N TYR A 150 -6.63 6.83 6.79
CA TYR A 150 -7.85 6.10 7.19
C TYR A 150 -7.55 4.91 8.14
N GLY A 151 -6.34 4.84 8.70
CA GLY A 151 -5.94 3.78 9.62
C GLY A 151 -6.08 2.37 9.02
N SER A 152 -6.65 1.45 9.80
CA SER A 152 -6.87 0.05 9.41
C SER A 152 -7.89 -0.11 8.28
N GLU A 153 -8.77 0.86 8.06
CA GLU A 153 -9.81 0.82 7.04
C GLU A 153 -9.33 1.25 5.66
N ARG A 154 -8.11 1.78 5.57
CA ARG A 154 -7.55 2.31 4.31
C ARG A 154 -7.58 1.28 3.20
N ASP A 155 -7.15 0.05 3.48
CA ASP A 155 -7.00 -0.98 2.44
C ASP A 155 -8.36 -1.48 1.93
N SER A 156 -9.43 -1.39 2.74
CA SER A 156 -10.81 -1.60 2.26
C SER A 156 -11.34 -0.45 1.41
N LEU A 157 -10.86 0.77 1.63
CA LEU A 157 -11.34 1.97 0.96
C LEU A 157 -10.60 2.27 -0.35
N CYS A 158 -9.27 2.20 -0.34
CA CYS A 158 -8.44 2.73 -1.41
C CYS A 158 -7.04 2.09 -1.45
N ASP A 159 -6.31 2.40 -2.51
CA ASP A 159 -4.97 1.92 -2.78
C ASP A 159 -3.90 2.91 -2.29
N GLY A 160 -4.25 4.19 -2.27
CA GLY A 160 -3.40 5.27 -1.79
C GLY A 160 -4.22 6.45 -1.25
N THR A 161 -3.56 7.24 -0.42
CA THR A 161 -4.13 8.42 0.23
C THR A 161 -3.17 9.59 0.08
N PHE A 162 -3.73 10.79 -0.03
CA PHE A 162 -3.00 12.05 -0.11
C PHE A 162 -3.68 13.09 0.79
N GLY A 163 -2.93 13.68 1.72
CA GLY A 163 -3.38 14.78 2.56
C GLY A 163 -3.01 16.15 2.00
N ALA A 164 -3.08 17.18 2.86
CA ALA A 164 -2.86 18.59 2.54
C ALA A 164 -1.49 18.90 1.89
N ASN A 165 -0.46 18.13 2.23
CA ASN A 165 0.91 18.30 1.76
C ASN A 165 1.22 17.45 0.51
N LEU A 166 0.31 17.47 -0.47
CA LEU A 166 0.50 16.76 -1.73
C LEU A 166 1.53 17.50 -2.60
N THR A 167 2.67 16.85 -2.80
CA THR A 167 3.75 17.31 -3.70
C THR A 167 3.84 16.41 -4.92
N THR A 168 4.55 16.86 -5.95
CA THR A 168 4.82 16.08 -7.17
C THR A 168 5.47 14.72 -6.87
N GLY A 169 6.47 14.68 -5.99
CA GLY A 169 7.12 13.43 -5.60
C GLY A 169 6.16 12.48 -4.88
N ARG A 170 5.33 12.99 -3.96
CA ARG A 170 4.31 12.18 -3.28
C ARG A 170 3.27 11.65 -4.27
N MET A 171 2.86 12.45 -5.25
CA MET A 171 1.97 12.01 -6.33
C MET A 171 2.56 10.81 -7.08
N LYS A 172 3.81 10.91 -7.55
CA LYS A 172 4.49 9.81 -8.26
C LYS A 172 4.55 8.54 -7.43
N ILE A 173 5.04 8.65 -6.19
CA ILE A 173 5.16 7.51 -5.27
C ILE A 173 3.78 6.88 -5.02
N GLY A 174 2.76 7.71 -4.77
CA GLY A 174 1.40 7.25 -4.50
C GLY A 174 0.80 6.49 -5.68
N LEU A 175 0.94 7.00 -6.90
CA LEU A 175 0.46 6.34 -8.11
C LEU A 175 1.15 4.99 -8.33
N VAL A 176 2.49 4.95 -8.29
CA VAL A 176 3.24 3.69 -8.49
C VAL A 176 2.90 2.66 -7.41
N THR A 177 2.80 3.09 -6.16
CA THR A 177 2.46 2.19 -5.04
C THR A 177 1.04 1.65 -5.20
N ALA A 178 0.09 2.48 -5.61
CA ALA A 178 -1.29 2.07 -5.85
C ALA A 178 -1.39 1.09 -7.03
N ALA A 179 -0.68 1.35 -8.13
CA ALA A 179 -0.62 0.45 -9.28
C ALA A 179 -0.07 -0.94 -8.89
N ARG A 180 1.01 -0.99 -8.10
CA ARG A 180 1.55 -2.26 -7.58
C ARG A 180 0.53 -3.05 -6.76
N LYS A 181 -0.22 -2.38 -5.88
CA LYS A 181 -1.29 -3.02 -5.10
C LYS A 181 -2.40 -3.61 -5.97
N VAL A 182 -2.71 -3.01 -7.11
CA VAL A 182 -3.69 -3.58 -8.06
C VAL A 182 -3.13 -4.86 -8.68
N VAL A 183 -1.87 -4.83 -9.13
CA VAL A 183 -1.20 -6.01 -9.70
C VAL A 183 -1.12 -7.15 -8.69
N ASP A 184 -0.72 -6.85 -7.45
CA ASP A 184 -0.58 -7.84 -6.37
C ASP A 184 -1.93 -8.49 -5.99
N ARG A 185 -3.06 -7.82 -6.21
CA ARG A 185 -4.42 -8.36 -5.96
C ARG A 185 -4.94 -9.25 -7.09
N ALA A 186 -4.35 -9.14 -8.29
CA ALA A 186 -4.74 -9.93 -9.44
C ALA A 186 -4.00 -11.30 -9.51
N LEU A 187 -2.97 -11.48 -8.68
CA LEU A 187 -2.18 -12.72 -8.53
C LEU A 187 -2.74 -13.62 -7.41
#